data_AF-Q9RIK0-F1
#
_entry.id   AF-Q9RIK0-F1
#
_cell.length_a   1.000
_cell.length_b   1.000
_cell.length_c   1.000
_cell.angle_alpha   90.00
_cell.angle_beta   90.00
_cell.angle_gamma   90.00
#
_symmetry.space_group_name_H-M   'P 1'
#
loop_
_entity.id
_entity.type
_entity.pdbx_description
1 polymer ?
#
loop_
_entity_poly.entity_id
_entity_poly.type
_entity_poly.pdbx_seq_one_letter_code
_entity_poly.pdbx_strand_id
1 'polypeptide(L)' 'RVQPQDLLAEQSVLGSIFISPDKLIAVREFIRPDDFYKYAHQIIFRAMITLNGS' A
#
# COMPACT_ATOMS: atom_id res chain seq x y z
N ARG A 1 5.70 23.47 -0.96
CA ARG A 1 4.46 22.99 -1.64
C ARG A 1 4.20 21.59 -1.15
N VAL A 2 3.01 21.31 -0.61
CA VAL A 2 2.62 19.95 -0.21
C VAL A 2 2.33 19.13 -1.47
N GLN A 3 2.85 17.90 -1.55
CA GLN A 3 2.45 16.98 -2.60
C GLN A 3 0.96 16.64 -2.45
N PRO A 4 0.19 16.56 -3.56
CA PRO A 4 -1.17 16.04 -3.51
C PRO A 4 -1.17 14.66 -2.86
N GLN A 5 -1.97 14.49 -1.81
CA GLN A 5 -2.04 13.26 -1.03
C GLN A 5 -3.50 13.01 -0.65
N ASP A 6 -3.88 11.75 -0.55
CA ASP A 6 -5.18 11.32 -0.04
C ASP A 6 -4.96 10.18 0.97
N LEU A 7 -5.00 10.54 2.26
CA LEU A 7 -4.76 9.59 3.35
C LEU A 7 -5.87 8.54 3.46
N LEU A 8 -7.10 8.87 3.07
CA LEU A 8 -8.23 7.94 3.12
C LEU A 8 -8.09 6.90 2.00
N ALA A 9 -7.64 7.32 0.82
CA ALA A 9 -7.31 6.41 -0.27
C ALA A 9 -6.20 5.44 0.13
N GLU A 10 -5.11 5.93 0.75
CA GLU A 10 -4.03 5.07 1.23
C GLU A 10 -4.53 4.02 2.24
N GLN A 11 -5.34 4.44 3.21
CA GLN A 11 -5.95 3.52 4.18
C GLN A 11 -6.88 2.50 3.52
N SER A 12 -7.64 2.92 2.51
CA SER A 12 -8.55 2.05 1.77
C SER A 12 -7.81 0.98 0.98
N VAL A 13 -6.68 1.33 0.35
CA VAL A 13 -5.80 0.37 -0.34
C VAL A 13 -5.27 -0.67 0.65
N LEU A 14 -4.66 -0.23 1.75
CA LEU A 14 -4.11 -1.14 2.77
C LEU A 14 -5.20 -2.03 3.38
N GLY A 15 -6.35 -1.45 3.72
CA GLY A 15 -7.50 -2.19 4.25
C GLY A 15 -8.03 -3.24 3.27
N SER A 16 -8.09 -2.92 1.97
CA SER A 16 -8.56 -3.85 0.95
C SER A 16 -7.66 -5.09 0.82
N ILE A 17 -6.33 -4.91 0.95
CA ILE A 17 -5.36 -6.00 0.93
C ILE A 17 -5.43 -6.81 2.23
N PHE A 18 -5.62 -6.15 3.38
CA PHE A 18 -5.82 -6.84 4.65
C PHE A 18 -7.04 -7.78 4.61
N ILE A 19 -8.14 -7.34 4.00
CA ILE A 19 -9.36 -8.15 3.86
C ILE A 19 -9.17 -9.27 2.82
N SER A 20 -8.43 -9.02 1.75
CA SER A 20 -8.22 -9.95 0.65
C SER A 20 -6.75 -9.91 0.19
N PRO A 21 -5.87 -10.74 0.80
CA PRO A 21 -4.43 -10.69 0.53
C PRO A 21 -4.04 -10.97 -0.93
N ASP A 22 -4.88 -11.68 -1.69
CA ASP A 22 -4.74 -11.93 -3.12
C ASP A 22 -4.76 -10.64 -3.96
N LYS A 23 -5.43 -9.59 -3.48
CA LYS A 23 -5.45 -8.27 -4.16
C LYS A 23 -4.09 -7.61 -4.23
N LEU A 24 -3.14 -8.01 -3.37
CA LEU A 24 -1.79 -7.47 -3.38
C LEU A 24 -1.10 -7.66 -4.73
N ILE A 25 -1.37 -8.77 -5.44
CA ILE A 25 -0.79 -9.07 -6.76
C ILE A 25 -1.21 -8.03 -7.79
N ALA A 26 -2.48 -7.61 -7.78
CA ALA A 26 -2.98 -6.58 -8.69
C ALA A 26 -2.50 -5.19 -8.27
N VAL A 27 -2.51 -4.88 -6.97
CA VAL A 27 -2.13 -3.54 -6.48
C VAL A 27 -0.65 -3.24 -6.75
N ARG A 28 0.24 -4.23 -6.61
CA ARG A 28 1.69 -4.04 -6.83
C ARG A 28 2.07 -3.74 -8.29
N GLU A 29 1.15 -3.93 -9.25
CA GLU A 29 1.36 -3.53 -10.64
C GLU A 29 1.29 -2.01 -10.82
N PHE A 30 0.57 -1.31 -9.93
CA PHE A 30 0.31 0.12 -10.02
C PHE A 30 0.99 0.94 -8.93
N ILE A 31 1.21 0.35 -7.75
CA ILE A 31 1.65 1.07 -6.55
C ILE A 31 2.92 0.42 -5.98
N ARG A 32 3.94 1.25 -5.74
CA ARG A 32 5.15 0.91 -4.98
C ARG A 32 5.02 1.43 -3.55
N PRO A 33 5.74 0.84 -2.57
CA PRO A 33 5.71 1.33 -1.19
C PRO A 33 5.97 2.82 -1.07
N ASP A 34 6.90 3.37 -1.86
CA ASP A 34 7.32 4.76 -1.74
C ASP A 34 6.33 5.76 -2.39
N ASP A 35 5.29 5.26 -3.07
CA ASP A 35 4.18 6.08 -3.60
C ASP A 35 3.20 6.50 -2.49
N PHE A 36 3.20 5.81 -1.34
CA PHE A 36 2.44 6.25 -0.17
C PHE A 36 3.09 7.48 0.45
N TYR A 37 2.31 8.51 0.75
CA TYR A 37 2.79 9.72 1.39
C TYR A 37 3.18 9.47 2.86
N LYS A 38 2.38 8.70 3.59
CA LYS A 38 2.68 8.38 5.00
C LYS A 38 3.74 7.29 5.08
N TYR A 39 4.88 7.61 5.70
CA TYR A 39 5.95 6.64 5.97
C TYR A 39 5.45 5.34 6.65
N ALA A 40 4.51 5.47 7.59
CA ALA A 40 3.88 4.30 8.23
C ALA A 40 3.17 3.38 7.22
N HIS A 41 2.48 3.95 6.23
CA HIS A 41 1.81 3.17 5.19
C HIS A 41 2.82 2.52 4.23
N GLN A 42 3.94 3.19 3.94
CA GLN A 42 5.04 2.59 3.18
C GLN A 42 5.58 1.34 3.88
N ILE A 43 5.79 1.40 5.21
CA ILE A 43 6.26 0.26 6.01
C ILE A 43 5.25 -0.89 5.95
N ILE A 44 3.96 -0.59 6.17
CA ILE A 44 2.90 -1.62 6.18
C ILE A 44 2.84 -2.33 4.81
N PHE A 45 2.81 -1.57 3.71
CA PHE A 45 2.73 -2.15 2.37
C PHE A 45 3.97 -2.98 2.04
N ARG A 46 5.17 -2.52 2.42
CA ARG A 46 6.42 -3.27 2.25
C ARG A 46 6.40 -4.58 3.03
N ALA A 47 5.88 -4.58 4.26
CA ALA A 47 5.71 -5.80 5.05
C ALA A 47 4.71 -6.77 4.40
N MET A 48 3.59 -6.27 3.86
CA MET A 48 2.61 -7.09 3.12
C MET A 48 3.27 -7.80 1.92
N ILE A 49 4.07 -7.07 1.14
CA ILE A 49 4.83 -7.65 0.00
C ILE A 49 5.78 -8.74 0.50
N THR A 50 6.59 -8.45 1.53
CA THR A 50 7.55 -9.42 2.08
C THR A 50 6.87 -10.71 2.54
N LEU A 51 5.68 -10.61 3.15
CA LEU A 51 4.93 -11.76 3.65
C LEU A 51 4.24 -12.58 2.55
N ASN A 52 3.96 -11.99 1.39
CA ASN A 52 3.28 -12.67 0.28
C ASN A 52 4.20 -13.59 -0.55
N GLY A 53 5.50 -13.59 -0.25
CA GLY A 53 6.51 -14.23 -1.09
C GLY A 53 7.01 -13.26 -2.15
N SER A 54 8.34 -13.09 -2.21
CA SER A 54 9.02 -12.15 -3.12
C SER A 54 8.61 -12.32 -4.58
#